data_AF-A0A7Y2B660-F1
#
_entry.id   AF-A0A7Y2B660-F1
#
_cell.length_a   1.000
_cell.length_b   1.000
_cell.length_c   1.000
_cell.angle_alpha   90.00
_cell.angle_beta   90.00
_cell.angle_gamma   90.00
#
_symmetry.space_group_name_H-M   'P 1'
#
loop_
_entity.id
_entity.type
_entity.pdbx_description
1 polymer ?
#
loop_
_entity_poly.entity_id
_entity_poly.type
_entity_poly.pdbx_seq_one_letter_code
_entity_poly.pdbx_strand_id
1 'polypeptide(L)'
;MADPARTPAGIFFAFPLTLLLAPPFTLLFALMATTAAAHPMGSFSVNHYSKLTLTPDSIYVRHLLDLAEVPSFPVLQALDR
;
A
#
# COMPACT_ATOMS: atom_id res chain seq x y z
N MET A 1 -49.15 -33.47 -7.30
CA MET A 1 -48.58 -33.68 -8.65
C MET A 1 -48.00 -32.34 -9.10
N ALA A 2 -46.67 -32.21 -9.05
CA ALA A 2 -45.80 -31.07 -9.45
C ALA A 2 -45.97 -29.69 -8.76
N ASP A 3 -44.94 -29.32 -7.98
CA ASP A 3 -44.63 -27.98 -7.47
C ASP A 3 -44.07 -27.10 -8.62
N PRO A 4 -44.75 -26.03 -9.06
CA PRO A 4 -44.30 -25.23 -10.19
C PRO A 4 -43.28 -24.20 -9.72
N ALA A 5 -42.01 -24.58 -9.80
CA ALA A 5 -40.89 -23.70 -10.12
C ALA A 5 -40.85 -22.35 -9.37
N ARG A 6 -40.21 -22.37 -8.19
CA ARG A 6 -39.36 -21.28 -7.71
C ARG A 6 -38.58 -20.67 -8.88
N THR A 7 -39.01 -19.50 -9.36
CA THR A 7 -38.18 -18.63 -10.20
C THR A 7 -37.82 -17.40 -9.37
N PRO A 8 -36.52 -17.14 -9.12
CA PRO A 8 -36.10 -15.93 -8.39
C PRO A 8 -36.23 -14.71 -9.32
N ALA A 9 -37.44 -14.16 -9.44
CA ALA A 9 -37.77 -12.99 -10.25
C ALA A 9 -37.26 -11.65 -9.64
N GLY A 10 -36.25 -11.68 -8.76
CA GLY A 10 -35.76 -10.50 -8.04
C GLY A 10 -34.42 -9.93 -8.53
N ILE A 11 -33.63 -10.71 -9.29
CA ILE A 11 -32.24 -10.34 -9.58
C ILE A 11 -32.11 -9.53 -10.88
N PHE A 12 -32.97 -9.77 -11.88
CA PHE A 12 -32.87 -9.13 -13.19
C PHE A 12 -33.36 -7.66 -13.21
N PHE A 13 -34.31 -7.28 -12.34
CA PHE A 13 -34.81 -5.90 -12.25
C PHE A 13 -33.87 -4.93 -11.53
N ALA A 14 -33.00 -5.44 -10.65
CA ALA A 14 -31.97 -4.62 -10.00
C ALA A 14 -30.80 -4.30 -10.96
N PHE A 15 -30.56 -5.16 -11.95
CA PHE A 15 -29.45 -5.08 -12.90
C PHE A 15 -29.35 -3.78 -13.74
N PRO A 16 -30.43 -3.25 -14.34
CA PRO A 16 -30.35 -2.06 -15.19
C PRO A 16 -30.08 -0.78 -14.38
N LEU A 17 -30.60 -0.69 -13.15
CA LEU A 17 -30.40 0.47 -12.28
C LEU A 17 -28.95 0.51 -11.74
N THR A 18 -28.38 -0.65 -11.42
CA THR A 18 -26.97 -0.76 -11.01
C THR A 18 -26.03 -0.32 -12.13
N LEU A 19 -26.31 -0.67 -13.40
CA LEU A 19 -25.50 -0.23 -14.55
C LEU A 19 -25.55 1.28 -14.79
N LEU A 20 -26.66 1.94 -14.44
CA LEU A 20 -26.84 3.39 -14.63
C LEU A 20 -26.22 4.20 -13.49
N LEU A 21 -26.33 3.72 -12.24
CA LEU A 21 -25.76 4.42 -11.07
C LEU A 21 -24.28 4.13 -10.83
N ALA A 22 -23.76 2.99 -11.30
CA ALA A 22 -22.35 2.64 -11.12
C ALA A 22 -21.37 3.66 -11.72
N PRO A 23 -21.51 4.14 -12.98
CA PRO A 23 -20.58 5.09 -13.56
C PRO A 23 -20.52 6.46 -12.84
N PRO A 24 -21.65 7.15 -12.53
CA PRO A 24 -21.58 8.41 -11.80
C PRO A 24 -21.08 8.21 -10.38
N PHE A 25 -21.36 7.08 -9.73
CA PHE A 25 -20.86 6.79 -8.40
C PHE A 25 -19.36 6.51 -8.39
N THR A 26 -18.86 5.78 -9.39
CA THR A 26 -17.42 5.54 -9.60
C THR A 26 -16.68 6.84 -9.88
N LEU A 27 -17.26 7.69 -10.73
CA LEU A 27 -16.72 9.01 -11.04
C LEU A 27 -16.67 9.89 -9.78
N LEU A 28 -17.77 9.95 -9.02
CA LEU A 28 -17.83 10.70 -7.77
C LEU A 28 -16.78 10.20 -6.77
N PHE A 29 -16.64 8.88 -6.61
CA PHE A 29 -15.64 8.28 -5.73
C PHE A 29 -14.21 8.62 -6.17
N ALA A 30 -13.94 8.63 -7.48
CA ALA A 30 -12.66 9.05 -8.04
C ALA A 30 -12.38 10.54 -7.82
N LEU A 31 -13.40 11.40 -7.91
CA LEU A 31 -13.26 12.84 -7.61
C LEU A 31 -13.01 13.10 -6.12
N MET A 32 -13.51 12.23 -5.25
CA MET A 32 -13.25 12.26 -3.80
C MET A 32 -11.95 11.56 -3.41
N ALA A 33 -11.25 10.93 -4.35
CA ALA A 33 -9.94 10.35 -4.09
C ALA A 33 -8.94 11.46 -3.78
N THR A 34 -8.55 11.58 -2.52
CA THR A 34 -7.48 12.46 -2.11
C THR A 34 -6.14 11.83 -2.49
N THR A 35 -5.16 12.66 -2.84
CA THR A 35 -3.79 12.19 -2.96
C THR A 35 -3.40 11.60 -1.61
N ALA A 36 -3.21 10.29 -1.54
CA ALA A 36 -2.60 9.68 -0.37
C ALA A 36 -1.24 10.36 -0.20
N ALA A 37 -1.09 11.14 0.86
CA ALA A 37 0.20 11.67 1.29
C ALA A 37 1.02 10.51 1.89
N ALA A 38 1.16 9.42 1.14
CA ALA A 38 2.27 8.52 1.34
C ALA A 38 3.49 9.36 0.97
N HIS A 39 4.34 9.60 1.96
CA HIS A 39 5.61 10.24 1.72
C HIS A 39 6.25 9.49 0.54
N PRO A 40 6.60 10.14 -0.59
CA PRO A 40 7.23 9.43 -1.68
C PRO A 40 8.51 8.85 -1.11
N MET A 41 8.54 7.53 -0.96
CA MET A 41 9.73 6.78 -0.59
C MET A 41 10.60 6.70 -1.83
N GLY A 42 10.89 7.88 -2.41
CA GLY A 42 11.49 8.05 -3.73
C GLY A 42 12.84 7.34 -3.81
N SER A 43 13.45 7.37 -4.98
CA SER A 43 14.75 6.74 -5.28
C SER A 43 15.93 7.20 -4.40
N PHE A 44 15.68 7.96 -3.34
CA PHE A 44 16.64 8.53 -2.40
C PHE A 44 16.35 8.12 -0.95
N SER A 45 15.50 7.11 -0.71
CA SER A 45 15.21 6.61 0.63
C SER A 45 16.44 5.95 1.25
N VAL A 46 16.71 6.29 2.52
CA VAL A 46 17.76 5.70 3.35
C VAL A 46 17.14 5.34 4.70
N ASN A 47 17.10 4.05 5.01
CA ASN A 47 16.63 3.53 6.28
C ASN A 47 17.81 3.03 7.11
N HIS A 48 17.85 3.41 8.39
CA HIS A 48 18.87 2.95 9.33
C HIS A 48 18.20 2.23 10.49
N TYR A 49 18.73 1.06 10.84
CA TYR A 49 18.28 0.30 11.98
C TYR A 49 19.49 -0.07 12.86
N SER A 50 19.45 0.35 14.11
CA SER A 50 20.47 0.04 15.10
C SER A 50 19.86 -0.79 16.22
N LYS A 51 20.38 -2.00 16.41
CA LYS A 51 20.05 -2.85 17.54
C LYS A 51 21.24 -2.88 18.51
N LEU A 52 20.97 -2.50 19.74
CA LEU A 52 21.90 -2.65 20.86
C LEU A 52 21.54 -3.92 21.62
N THR A 53 22.53 -4.80 21.80
CA THR A 53 22.41 -5.96 22.67
C THR A 53 23.38 -5.78 23.82
N LEU A 54 22.85 -5.65 25.04
CA LEU A 54 23.63 -5.53 26.26
C LEU A 54 23.91 -6.93 26.83
N THR A 55 25.16 -7.20 27.18
CA THR A 55 25.55 -8.33 28.03
C THR A 55 26.25 -7.79 29.28
N PRO A 56 26.43 -8.59 30.34
CA PRO A 56 27.06 -8.12 31.57
C PRO A 56 28.44 -7.46 31.36
N ASP A 57 29.20 -7.95 30.39
CA ASP A 57 30.59 -7.53 30.15
C ASP A 57 30.79 -6.73 28.86
N SER A 58 29.74 -6.59 28.02
CA SER A 58 29.90 -5.97 26.70
C SER A 58 28.61 -5.43 26.11
N ILE A 59 28.75 -4.56 25.11
CA ILE A 59 27.65 -4.01 24.33
C ILE A 59 27.91 -4.33 22.86
N TYR A 60 26.95 -4.98 22.20
CA TYR A 60 27.00 -5.26 20.78
C TYR A 60 26.07 -4.33 20.03
N VAL A 61 26.58 -3.73 18.95
CA VAL A 61 25.80 -2.89 18.04
C VAL A 61 25.65 -3.62 16.71
N ARG A 62 24.41 -3.89 16.30
CA ARG A 62 24.09 -4.33 14.95
C ARG A 62 23.48 -3.18 14.19
N HIS A 63 24.15 -2.73 13.15
CA HIS A 63 23.71 -1.64 12.29
C HIS A 63 23.33 -2.18 10.91
N LEU A 64 22.10 -1.91 10.48
CA LEU A 64 21.61 -2.23 9.15
C LEU A 64 21.29 -0.93 8.42
N LEU A 65 21.83 -0.80 7.21
CA LEU A 65 21.55 0.27 6.27
C LEU A 65 20.79 -0.31 5.10
N ASP A 66 19.60 0.20 4.86
CA ASP A 66 18.77 -0.11 3.70
C ASP A 66 18.72 1.13 2.80
N LEU A 67 19.24 0.97 1.59
CA LEU A 67 19.41 2.03 0.61
C LEU A 67 18.50 1.74 -0.58
N ALA A 68 17.95 2.80 -1.17
CA ALA A 68 17.25 2.70 -2.44
C ALA A 68 18.12 2.03 -3.52
N GLU A 69 17.46 1.36 -4.48
CA GLU A 69 18.09 0.65 -5.60
C GLU A 69 19.13 1.50 -6.36
N VAL A 70 18.86 2.80 -6.50
CA VAL A 70 19.84 3.79 -6.99
C VAL A 70 20.31 4.63 -5.80
N PRO A 71 21.47 4.33 -5.21
CA PRO A 71 21.94 5.01 -4.02
C PRO A 71 22.25 6.48 -4.30
N SER A 72 21.92 7.36 -3.35
CA SER A 72 22.23 8.79 -3.46
C SER A 72 23.73 9.03 -3.27
N PHE A 73 24.29 9.94 -4.07
CA PHE A 73 25.73 10.28 -4.08
C PHE A 73 26.31 10.59 -2.68
N PRO A 74 25.61 11.27 -1.75
CA PRO A 74 26.14 11.55 -0.41
C PRO A 74 26.40 10.30 0.45
N VAL A 75 25.61 9.23 0.32
CA VAL A 75 25.79 8.00 1.12
C VAL A 75 27.03 7.23 0.67
N LEU A 76 27.26 7.14 -0.65
CA LEU A 76 28.43 6.45 -1.18
C LEU A 76 29.74 7.10 -0.73
N GLN A 77 29.78 8.43 -0.64
CA GLN A 77 30.96 9.16 -0.18
C GLN A 77 31.28 8.93 1.31
N ALA A 78 30.28 8.59 2.12
CA ALA A 78 30.48 8.27 3.53
C ALA A 78 31.01 6.84 3.75
N LEU A 79 30.71 5.91 2.84
CA LEU A 79 31.21 4.53 2.88
C LEU A 79 32.67 4.41 2.37
N ASP A 80 33.09 5.29 1.47
CA ASP A 80 34.43 5.27 0.85
C ASP A 80 35.53 5.96 1.68
N ARG A 81 35.18 6.51 2.84
CA ARG A 81 36.15 7.07 3.81
C ARG A 81 36.47 6.06 4.90
#